data_AF-A0A7W1LP87-F1
#
_entry.id   AF-A0A7W1LP87-F1
#
_cell.length_a   1.000
_cell.length_b   1.000
_cell.length_c   1.000
_cell.angle_alpha   90.00
_cell.angle_beta   90.00
_cell.angle_gamma   90.00
#
_symmetry.space_group_name_H-M   'P 1'
#
loop_
_entity.id
_entity.type
_entity.pdbx_description
1 polymer ?
#
loop_
_entity_poly.entity_id
_entity_poly.type
_entity_poly.pdbx_seq_one_letter_code
_entity_poly.pdbx_strand_id
1 'polypeptide(L)'
;VTVFVTIGRVLFCSMAGYALARLRFRGRGLLFAALIAVMAVPAVVLLIPKFLVVNTLGIYDSYAGMIVPLLVDAAGVFIMKNFFESIPMSVEEAAHIDGAGIFRTFWSVVLPMSRPALITLVILAFQGSWNELSHFVVSAQDPDLYTLTKGVATLAAGGQGQAQQFPLKLGAAALMTIPVAVMFFIFQRQIMNTAEGAEKG
;
A
#
# COMPACT_ATOMS: atom_id res chain seq x y z
N VAL A 1 4.48 4.87 -11.79
CA VAL A 1 4.77 3.89 -10.70
C VAL A 1 3.72 3.97 -9.59
N THR A 2 3.61 5.07 -8.84
CA THR A 2 2.73 5.19 -7.65
C THR A 2 1.29 4.76 -7.89
N VAL A 3 0.65 5.22 -8.98
CA VAL A 3 -0.74 4.85 -9.32
C VAL A 3 -0.91 3.33 -9.47
N PHE A 4 -0.02 2.67 -10.21
CA PHE A 4 -0.05 1.22 -10.40
C PHE A 4 0.17 0.46 -9.09
N VAL A 5 1.11 0.94 -8.27
CA VAL A 5 1.36 0.39 -6.94
C VAL A 5 0.11 0.52 -6.06
N THR A 6 -0.51 1.71 -6.00
CA THR A 6 -1.73 1.94 -5.21
C THR A 6 -2.87 1.04 -5.67
N ILE A 7 -3.15 0.98 -6.97
CA ILE A 7 -4.24 0.16 -7.50
C ILE A 7 -4.02 -1.32 -7.18
N GLY A 8 -2.81 -1.83 -7.44
CA GLY A 8 -2.50 -3.22 -7.15
C GLY A 8 -2.54 -3.54 -5.65
N ARG A 9 -2.02 -2.66 -4.81
CA ARG A 9 -2.06 -2.82 -3.34
C ARG A 9 -3.49 -2.86 -2.83
N VAL A 10 -4.36 -1.96 -3.29
CA VAL A 10 -5.77 -1.99 -2.93
C VAL A 10 -6.43 -3.29 -3.39
N LEU A 11 -6.18 -3.72 -4.61
CA LEU A 11 -6.75 -4.94 -5.17
C LEU A 11 -6.29 -6.19 -4.39
N PHE A 12 -4.99 -6.43 -4.35
CA PHE A 12 -4.43 -7.66 -3.79
C PHE A 12 -4.52 -7.70 -2.27
N CYS A 13 -4.32 -6.59 -1.56
CA CYS A 13 -4.48 -6.57 -0.10
C CYS A 13 -5.94 -6.77 0.30
N SER A 14 -6.91 -6.24 -0.46
CA SER A 14 -8.33 -6.50 -0.21
C SER A 14 -8.67 -7.97 -0.45
N MET A 15 -8.18 -8.57 -1.53
CA MET A 15 -8.43 -9.99 -1.81
C MET A 15 -7.80 -10.91 -0.76
N ALA A 16 -6.54 -10.66 -0.39
CA ALA A 16 -5.84 -11.44 0.64
C ALA A 16 -6.47 -11.24 2.02
N GLY A 17 -6.86 -10.01 2.36
CA GLY A 17 -7.55 -9.70 3.61
C GLY A 17 -8.90 -10.43 3.70
N TYR A 18 -9.68 -10.44 2.62
CA TYR A 18 -10.96 -11.15 2.56
C TYR A 18 -10.77 -12.66 2.69
N ALA A 19 -9.78 -13.23 1.98
CA ALA A 19 -9.46 -14.64 2.08
C ALA A 19 -9.08 -15.06 3.51
N LEU A 20 -8.26 -14.25 4.20
CA LEU A 20 -7.86 -14.52 5.59
C LEU A 20 -9.00 -14.31 6.59
N ALA A 21 -9.91 -13.37 6.35
CA ALA A 21 -11.04 -13.10 7.23
C ALA A 21 -12.18 -14.15 7.07
N ARG A 22 -12.53 -14.51 5.83
CA ARG A 22 -13.77 -15.26 5.53
C ARG A 22 -13.57 -16.70 5.11
N LEU A 23 -12.56 -16.96 4.29
CA LEU A 23 -12.36 -18.32 3.79
C LEU A 23 -11.77 -19.21 4.88
N ARG A 24 -12.27 -20.45 4.96
CA ARG A 24 -11.76 -21.47 5.87
C ARG A 24 -10.88 -22.41 5.06
N PHE A 25 -9.57 -22.33 5.27
CA PHE A 25 -8.60 -23.22 4.64
C PHE A 25 -7.49 -23.60 5.64
N ARG A 26 -6.83 -24.73 5.38
CA ARG A 26 -5.82 -25.28 6.29
C ARG A 26 -4.58 -24.37 6.29
N GLY A 27 -4.12 -23.97 7.48
CA GLY A 27 -2.94 -23.09 7.64
C GLY A 27 -3.25 -21.59 7.71
N ARG A 28 -4.51 -21.16 7.62
CA ARG A 28 -4.93 -19.75 7.70
C ARG A 28 -4.34 -18.98 8.90
N GLY A 29 -4.40 -19.59 10.10
CA GLY A 29 -3.84 -18.97 11.31
C GLY A 29 -2.33 -18.80 11.26
N LEU A 30 -1.62 -19.78 10.68
CA LEU A 30 -0.16 -19.71 10.51
C LEU A 30 0.24 -18.67 9.47
N LEU A 31 -0.51 -18.54 8.36
CA LEU A 31 -0.29 -17.47 7.38
C LEU A 31 -0.51 -16.09 8.00
N PHE A 32 -1.57 -15.92 8.82
CA PHE A 32 -1.81 -14.66 9.50
C PHE A 32 -0.73 -14.35 10.54
N ALA A 33 -0.25 -15.35 11.29
CA ALA A 33 0.86 -15.19 12.21
C ALA A 33 2.16 -14.82 11.48
N ALA A 34 2.46 -15.47 10.35
CA ALA A 34 3.61 -15.13 9.51
C ALA A 34 3.52 -13.70 8.97
N LEU A 35 2.32 -13.26 8.57
CA LEU A 35 2.07 -11.89 8.13
C LEU A 35 2.37 -10.87 9.23
N ILE A 36 1.93 -11.12 10.47
CA ILE A 36 2.27 -10.29 11.63
C ILE A 36 3.78 -10.31 11.89
N ALA A 37 4.43 -11.47 11.79
CA ALA A 37 5.88 -11.58 11.98
C ALA A 37 6.65 -10.73 10.95
N VAL A 38 6.22 -10.70 9.69
CA VAL A 38 6.84 -9.84 8.66
C VAL A 38 6.69 -8.35 9.01
N MET A 39 5.57 -7.92 9.60
CA MET A 39 5.39 -6.53 10.03
C MET A 39 6.35 -6.11 11.14
N ALA A 40 6.83 -7.06 11.96
CA ALA A 40 7.81 -6.80 13.00
C ALA A 40 9.24 -6.66 12.46
N VAL A 41 9.51 -7.12 11.23
CA VAL A 41 10.85 -7.05 10.62
C VAL A 41 11.11 -5.63 10.12
N PRO A 42 12.21 -4.97 10.56
CA PRO A 42 12.58 -3.67 10.03
C PRO A 42 12.85 -3.72 8.52
N ALA A 43 12.17 -2.86 7.76
CA ALA A 43 12.24 -2.86 6.29
C ALA A 43 13.68 -2.71 5.75
N VAL A 44 14.56 -2.00 6.48
CA VAL A 44 15.97 -1.81 6.11
C VAL A 44 16.76 -3.12 6.01
N VAL A 45 16.43 -4.10 6.85
CA VAL A 45 17.09 -5.42 6.86
C VAL A 45 16.74 -6.22 5.61
N LEU A 46 15.55 -5.97 5.05
CA LEU A 46 15.05 -6.66 3.87
C LEU A 46 15.60 -6.07 2.55
N LEU A 47 16.36 -4.97 2.59
CA LEU A 47 16.86 -4.32 1.37
C LEU A 47 17.76 -5.22 0.53
N ILE A 48 18.75 -5.87 1.14
CA ILE A 48 19.67 -6.76 0.42
C ILE A 48 18.91 -7.98 -0.16
N PRO A 49 18.11 -8.73 0.63
CA PRO A 49 17.30 -9.80 0.07
C PRO A 49 16.37 -9.36 -1.06
N LYS A 50 15.72 -8.19 -0.91
CA LYS A 50 14.79 -7.66 -1.92
C LYS A 50 15.51 -7.33 -3.22
N PHE A 51 16.68 -6.71 -3.17
CA PHE A 51 17.53 -6.49 -4.34
C PHE A 51 17.88 -7.80 -5.04
N LEU A 52 18.34 -8.81 -4.28
CA LEU A 52 18.70 -10.11 -4.83
C LEU A 52 17.52 -10.74 -5.56
N VAL A 53 16.31 -10.71 -5.00
CA VAL A 53 15.10 -11.24 -5.65
C VAL A 53 14.76 -10.46 -6.93
N VAL A 54 14.80 -9.13 -6.92
CA VAL A 54 14.52 -8.31 -8.10
C VAL A 54 15.55 -8.59 -9.21
N ASN A 55 16.81 -8.76 -8.85
CA ASN A 55 17.90 -9.05 -9.78
C ASN A 55 17.82 -10.47 -10.34
N THR A 56 17.55 -11.49 -9.51
CA THR A 56 17.42 -12.88 -9.99
C THR A 56 16.20 -13.09 -10.86
N LEU A 57 15.12 -12.32 -10.64
CA LEU A 57 13.95 -12.30 -11.52
C LEU A 57 14.18 -11.56 -12.84
N GLY A 58 15.33 -10.89 -13.02
CA GLY A 58 15.66 -10.15 -14.24
C GLY A 58 14.83 -8.89 -14.46
N ILE A 59 14.18 -8.38 -13.41
CA ILE A 59 13.34 -7.17 -13.46
C ILE A 59 14.03 -5.95 -12.82
N TYR A 60 15.31 -6.10 -12.47
CA TYR A 60 16.15 -4.99 -12.00
C TYR A 60 16.25 -3.90 -13.07
N ASP A 61 16.32 -2.65 -12.62
CA ASP A 61 16.44 -1.47 -13.49
C ASP A 61 15.30 -1.37 -14.51
N SER A 62 14.08 -1.63 -14.04
CA SER A 62 12.87 -1.55 -14.86
C SER A 62 11.66 -1.11 -14.03
N TYR A 63 10.62 -0.60 -14.70
CA TYR A 63 9.35 -0.31 -14.04
C TYR A 63 8.73 -1.53 -13.34
N ALA A 64 8.97 -2.75 -13.84
CA ALA A 64 8.51 -3.97 -13.19
C ALA A 64 9.17 -4.16 -11.82
N GLY A 65 10.49 -3.97 -11.71
CA GLY A 65 11.23 -4.01 -10.45
C GLY A 65 10.79 -2.94 -9.46
N MET A 66 10.35 -1.78 -9.96
CA MET A 66 9.83 -0.69 -9.12
C MET A 66 8.39 -0.94 -8.63
N ILE A 67 7.56 -1.61 -9.42
CA ILE A 67 6.11 -1.76 -9.15
C ILE A 67 5.79 -3.09 -8.47
N VAL A 68 6.20 -4.22 -9.06
CA VAL A 68 5.74 -5.57 -8.69
C VAL A 68 6.00 -5.88 -7.21
N PRO A 69 7.19 -5.61 -6.63
CA PRO A 69 7.46 -5.90 -5.23
C PRO A 69 6.68 -5.05 -4.22
N LEU A 70 5.98 -4.00 -4.69
CA LEU A 70 5.19 -3.10 -3.85
C LEU A 70 3.67 -3.32 -4.00
N LEU A 71 3.24 -4.25 -4.86
CA LEU A 71 1.82 -4.51 -5.11
C LEU A 71 1.08 -5.13 -3.93
N VAL A 72 1.79 -5.65 -2.92
CA VAL A 72 1.20 -6.25 -1.73
C VAL A 72 2.09 -5.91 -0.54
N ASP A 73 1.47 -5.64 0.60
CA ASP A 73 2.17 -5.48 1.87
C ASP A 73 1.38 -6.04 3.04
N ALA A 74 2.09 -6.42 4.09
CA ALA A 74 1.48 -7.02 5.27
C ALA A 74 0.51 -6.04 5.99
N ALA A 75 0.86 -4.76 6.10
CA ALA A 75 0.01 -3.78 6.77
C ALA A 75 -1.33 -3.57 6.04
N GLY A 76 -1.33 -3.46 4.71
CA GLY A 76 -2.55 -3.36 3.92
C GLY A 76 -3.45 -4.58 4.06
N VAL A 77 -2.89 -5.80 4.01
CA VAL A 77 -3.64 -7.04 4.23
C VAL A 77 -4.22 -7.09 5.64
N PHE A 78 -3.43 -6.69 6.64
CA PHE A 78 -3.86 -6.65 8.04
C PHE A 78 -5.06 -5.69 8.23
N ILE A 79 -4.99 -4.47 7.70
CA ILE A 79 -6.08 -3.49 7.78
C ILE A 79 -7.36 -4.07 7.16
N MET A 80 -7.27 -4.60 5.94
CA MET A 80 -8.43 -5.15 5.24
C MET A 80 -9.00 -6.37 5.96
N LYS A 81 -8.15 -7.29 6.44
CA LYS A 81 -8.57 -8.47 7.21
C LYS A 81 -9.36 -8.08 8.46
N ASN A 82 -8.83 -7.15 9.26
CA ASN A 82 -9.51 -6.71 10.49
C ASN A 82 -10.83 -5.99 10.19
N PHE A 83 -10.88 -5.18 9.12
CA PHE A 83 -12.13 -4.53 8.72
C PHE A 83 -13.16 -5.53 8.21
N PHE A 84 -12.77 -6.51 7.40
CA PHE A 84 -13.71 -7.53 6.97
C PHE A 84 -14.23 -8.33 8.17
N GLU A 85 -13.41 -8.65 9.16
CA GLU A 85 -13.86 -9.33 10.38
C GLU A 85 -14.94 -8.56 11.16
N SER A 86 -14.97 -7.23 11.10
CA SER A 86 -16.01 -6.44 11.78
C SER A 86 -17.35 -6.43 11.06
N ILE A 87 -17.41 -6.82 9.78
CA ILE A 87 -18.67 -6.94 9.04
C ILE A 87 -19.43 -8.17 9.54
N PRO A 88 -20.73 -8.06 9.90
CA PRO A 88 -21.52 -9.19 10.36
C PRO A 88 -21.61 -10.30 9.30
N MET A 89 -21.42 -11.55 9.73
CA MET A 89 -21.51 -12.73 8.85
C MET A 89 -22.88 -12.88 8.17
N SER A 90 -23.95 -12.39 8.82
CA SER A 90 -25.32 -12.43 8.29
C SER A 90 -25.49 -11.73 6.95
N VAL A 91 -24.64 -10.74 6.64
CA VAL A 91 -24.63 -10.05 5.34
C VAL A 91 -24.22 -11.00 4.21
N GLU A 92 -23.23 -11.85 4.46
CA GLU A 92 -22.73 -12.81 3.48
C GLU A 92 -23.65 -14.03 3.37
N GLU A 93 -24.27 -14.44 4.48
CA GLU A 93 -25.31 -15.47 4.50
C GLU A 93 -26.53 -15.05 3.67
N ALA A 94 -26.99 -13.80 3.81
CA ALA A 94 -28.07 -13.25 2.99
C ALA A 94 -27.72 -13.26 1.50
N ALA A 95 -26.52 -12.79 1.14
CA ALA A 95 -26.05 -12.84 -0.24
C ALA A 95 -25.97 -14.27 -0.79
N HIS A 96 -25.59 -15.23 0.06
CA HIS A 96 -25.56 -16.64 -0.31
C HIS A 96 -26.96 -17.22 -0.55
N ILE A 97 -27.94 -16.85 0.28
CA ILE A 97 -29.37 -17.19 0.08
C ILE A 97 -29.88 -16.62 -1.25
N ASP A 98 -29.43 -15.42 -1.63
CA ASP A 98 -29.71 -14.79 -2.94
C ASP A 98 -28.92 -15.43 -4.11
N GLY A 99 -28.20 -16.53 -3.87
CA GLY A 99 -27.46 -17.27 -4.88
C GLY A 99 -26.11 -16.65 -5.28
N ALA A 100 -25.59 -15.68 -4.51
CA ALA A 100 -24.26 -15.14 -4.75
C ALA A 100 -23.17 -16.14 -4.33
N GLY A 101 -22.28 -16.47 -5.27
CA GLY A 101 -21.04 -17.19 -4.97
C GLY A 101 -20.00 -16.26 -4.33
N ILE A 102 -18.95 -16.85 -3.75
CA ILE A 102 -17.88 -16.15 -2.99
C ILE A 102 -17.33 -14.92 -3.72
N PHE A 103 -17.01 -15.05 -5.02
CA PHE A 103 -16.48 -13.94 -5.82
C PHE A 103 -17.48 -12.78 -5.94
N ARG A 104 -18.77 -13.09 -6.14
CA ARG A 104 -19.83 -12.08 -6.25
C ARG A 104 -20.10 -11.44 -4.89
N THR A 105 -20.12 -12.24 -3.82
CA THR A 105 -20.26 -11.74 -2.45
C THR A 105 -19.14 -10.76 -2.10
N PHE A 106 -17.88 -11.10 -2.42
CA PHE A 106 -16.75 -10.21 -2.24
C PHE A 106 -16.91 -8.90 -3.02
N TRP A 107 -17.06 -8.97 -4.35
CA TRP A 107 -17.02 -7.78 -5.21
C TRP A 107 -18.26 -6.89 -5.10
N SER A 108 -19.45 -7.49 -4.95
CA SER A 108 -20.72 -6.77 -5.04
C SER A 108 -21.33 -6.42 -3.68
N VAL A 109 -20.90 -7.07 -2.59
CA VAL A 109 -21.51 -6.88 -1.26
C VAL A 109 -20.47 -6.39 -0.26
N VAL A 110 -19.44 -7.19 0.00
CA VAL A 110 -18.49 -6.92 1.10
C VAL A 110 -17.56 -5.76 0.76
N LEU A 111 -16.97 -5.76 -0.45
CA LEU A 111 -16.01 -4.73 -0.86
C LEU A 111 -16.62 -3.31 -0.90
N PRO A 112 -17.85 -3.08 -1.44
CA PRO A 112 -18.51 -1.78 -1.37
C PRO A 112 -18.83 -1.32 0.06
N MET A 113 -19.17 -2.24 0.97
CA MET A 113 -19.38 -1.92 2.38
C MET A 113 -18.06 -1.54 3.08
N SER A 114 -16.93 -2.04 2.58
CA SER A 114 -15.59 -1.68 3.07
C SER A 114 -15.03 -0.38 2.52
N ARG A 115 -15.86 0.49 1.92
CA ARG A 115 -15.46 1.82 1.44
C ARG A 115 -14.59 2.61 2.44
N PRO A 116 -14.93 2.70 3.75
CA PRO A 116 -14.09 3.42 4.70
C PRO A 116 -12.66 2.87 4.77
N ALA A 117 -12.50 1.55 4.92
CA ALA A 117 -11.19 0.91 4.96
C ALA A 117 -10.45 0.97 3.63
N LEU A 118 -11.15 0.87 2.50
CA LEU A 118 -10.55 1.02 1.17
C LEU A 118 -9.97 2.42 0.97
N ILE A 119 -10.66 3.46 1.43
CA ILE A 119 -10.15 4.83 1.37
C ILE A 119 -8.87 4.95 2.21
N THR A 120 -8.88 4.44 3.44
CA THR A 120 -7.68 4.41 4.29
C THR A 120 -6.53 3.68 3.59
N LEU A 121 -6.79 2.51 3.01
CA LEU A 121 -5.78 1.74 2.29
C LEU A 121 -5.25 2.49 1.07
N VAL A 122 -6.12 3.13 0.28
CA VAL A 122 -5.73 3.96 -0.88
C VAL A 122 -4.78 5.08 -0.46
N ILE A 123 -5.11 5.81 0.60
CA ILE A 123 -4.29 6.92 1.10
C ILE A 123 -2.93 6.42 1.56
N LEU A 124 -2.91 5.39 2.41
CA LEU A 124 -1.66 4.82 2.95
C LEU A 124 -0.80 4.19 1.84
N ALA A 125 -1.42 3.50 0.88
CA ALA A 125 -0.73 2.91 -0.26
C ALA A 125 -0.09 3.96 -1.16
N PHE A 126 -0.84 5.03 -1.47
CA PHE A 126 -0.33 6.15 -2.27
C PHE A 126 0.79 6.88 -1.55
N GLN A 127 0.57 7.30 -0.31
CA GLN A 127 1.58 8.00 0.49
C GLN A 127 2.84 7.15 0.66
N GLY A 128 2.67 5.86 0.98
CA GLY A 128 3.76 4.91 1.11
C GLY A 128 4.57 4.81 -0.17
N SER A 129 3.92 4.53 -1.31
CA SER A 129 4.62 4.42 -2.59
C SER A 129 5.22 5.74 -3.09
N TRP A 130 4.60 6.88 -2.80
CA TRP A 130 5.12 8.19 -3.17
C TRP A 130 6.43 8.49 -2.44
N ASN A 131 6.50 8.14 -1.15
CA ASN A 131 7.66 8.38 -0.30
C ASN A 131 8.67 7.21 -0.26
N GLU A 132 8.51 6.19 -1.11
CA GLU A 132 9.23 4.92 -1.02
C GLU A 132 10.69 5.01 -1.52
N LEU A 133 11.55 5.75 -0.83
CA LEU A 133 12.97 5.86 -1.21
C LEU A 133 13.70 4.53 -1.10
N SER A 134 13.43 3.77 -0.04
CA SER A 134 14.20 2.58 0.32
C SER A 134 14.18 1.52 -0.79
N HIS A 135 13.00 1.26 -1.37
CA HIS A 135 12.85 0.35 -2.49
C HIS A 135 13.44 0.91 -3.79
N PHE A 136 13.21 2.19 -4.09
CA PHE A 136 13.61 2.75 -5.38
C PHE A 136 15.13 2.89 -5.54
N VAL A 137 15.87 3.03 -4.44
CA VAL A 137 17.34 2.99 -4.46
C VAL A 137 17.88 1.61 -4.84
N VAL A 138 17.20 0.53 -4.44
CA VAL A 138 17.66 -0.85 -4.70
C VAL A 138 17.04 -1.49 -5.94
N SER A 139 15.97 -0.92 -6.52
CA SER A 139 15.26 -1.52 -7.67
C SER A 139 15.65 -0.96 -9.03
N ALA A 140 16.23 0.25 -9.08
CA ALA A 140 16.70 0.87 -10.31
C ALA A 140 17.94 1.73 -10.03
N GLN A 141 18.81 1.92 -11.03
CA GLN A 141 19.97 2.81 -11.02
C GLN A 141 19.99 3.75 -12.23
N ASP A 142 19.25 3.45 -13.31
CA ASP A 142 19.08 4.33 -14.46
C ASP A 142 18.44 5.68 -14.04
N PRO A 143 19.09 6.83 -14.32
CA PRO A 143 18.54 8.16 -14.11
C PRO A 143 17.15 8.37 -14.73
N ASP A 144 16.85 7.74 -15.88
CA ASP A 144 15.55 7.86 -16.56
C ASP A 144 14.42 7.17 -15.79
N LEU A 145 14.77 6.27 -14.87
CA LEU A 145 13.84 5.57 -13.98
C LEU A 145 13.72 6.22 -12.60
N TYR A 146 14.35 7.37 -12.37
CA TYR A 146 14.30 8.02 -11.07
C TYR A 146 12.87 8.48 -10.75
N THR A 147 12.34 7.98 -9.65
CA THR A 147 11.17 8.61 -9.04
C THR A 147 11.56 10.00 -8.52
N LEU A 148 10.57 10.88 -8.38
CA LEU A 148 10.79 12.19 -7.76
C LEU A 148 11.52 12.03 -6.42
N THR A 149 11.14 11.03 -5.62
CA THR A 149 11.76 10.76 -4.33
C THR A 149 13.23 10.37 -4.41
N LYS A 150 13.58 9.51 -5.37
CA LYS A 150 14.98 9.17 -5.60
C LYS A 150 15.78 10.35 -6.17
N GLY A 151 15.23 11.06 -7.16
CA GLY A 151 15.87 12.23 -7.76
C GLY A 151 16.18 13.32 -6.74
N VAL A 152 15.20 13.67 -5.89
CA VAL A 152 15.38 14.62 -4.80
C VAL A 152 16.42 14.12 -3.78
N ALA A 153 16.43 12.84 -3.43
CA ALA A 153 17.44 12.28 -2.55
C ALA A 153 18.85 12.37 -3.16
N THR A 154 19.02 12.11 -4.46
CA THR A 154 20.31 12.26 -5.15
C THR A 154 20.78 13.71 -5.24
N LEU A 155 19.86 14.66 -5.46
CA LEU A 155 20.15 16.09 -5.39
C LEU A 155 20.53 16.52 -3.96
N ALA A 156 19.84 15.98 -2.97
CA ALA A 156 20.12 16.26 -1.56
C ALA A 156 21.48 15.72 -1.11
N ALA A 157 21.91 14.59 -1.69
CA ALA A 157 23.19 13.92 -1.43
C ALA A 157 24.37 14.49 -2.26
N GLY A 158 24.13 15.41 -3.19
CA GLY A 158 25.12 15.89 -4.16
C GLY A 158 26.39 16.51 -3.56
N GLY A 159 27.53 15.87 -3.89
CA GLY A 159 28.85 16.42 -4.27
C GLY A 159 29.62 17.37 -3.34
N GLN A 160 30.89 17.06 -3.07
CA GLN A 160 31.88 17.97 -2.45
C GLN A 160 31.88 19.33 -3.19
N GLY A 161 31.14 20.32 -2.65
CA GLY A 161 30.99 21.66 -3.22
C GLY A 161 29.55 22.19 -3.31
N GLN A 162 28.52 21.34 -3.24
CA GLN A 162 27.10 21.72 -3.33
C GLN A 162 26.37 21.83 -1.97
N ALA A 163 27.11 22.02 -0.88
CA ALA A 163 26.58 22.11 0.48
C ALA A 163 25.57 23.27 0.73
N GLN A 164 25.29 24.13 -0.27
CA GLN A 164 24.51 25.36 -0.12
C GLN A 164 23.28 25.52 -1.03
N GLN A 165 22.83 24.49 -1.76
CA GLN A 165 21.59 24.58 -2.54
C GLN A 165 20.33 24.38 -1.67
N PHE A 166 20.27 25.06 -0.52
CA PHE A 166 19.13 25.02 0.41
C PHE A 166 17.79 25.39 -0.26
N PRO A 167 17.73 26.40 -1.16
CA PRO A 167 16.50 26.71 -1.89
C PRO A 167 16.00 25.55 -2.76
N LEU A 168 16.91 24.81 -3.40
CA LEU A 168 16.55 23.67 -4.25
C LEU A 168 15.99 22.50 -3.40
N LYS A 169 16.61 22.21 -2.25
CA LYS A 169 16.15 21.17 -1.32
C LYS A 169 14.76 21.51 -0.74
N LEU A 170 14.53 22.77 -0.37
CA LEU A 170 13.23 23.25 0.10
C LEU A 170 12.16 23.19 -1.00
N GLY A 171 12.50 23.60 -2.23
CA GLY A 171 11.60 23.51 -3.37
C GLY A 171 11.20 22.06 -3.68
N ALA A 172 12.15 21.13 -3.61
CA ALA A 172 11.90 19.71 -3.77
C ALA A 172 10.99 19.14 -2.67
N ALA A 173 11.23 19.49 -1.40
CA ALA A 173 10.37 19.08 -0.28
C ALA A 173 8.94 19.64 -0.41
N ALA A 174 8.79 20.88 -0.88
CA ALA A 174 7.49 21.47 -1.17
C ALA A 174 6.76 20.68 -2.28
N LEU A 175 7.45 20.36 -3.38
CA LEU A 175 6.88 19.57 -4.47
C LEU A 175 6.46 18.16 -4.03
N MET A 176 7.24 17.50 -3.15
CA MET A 176 6.88 16.21 -2.58
C MET A 176 5.59 16.25 -1.76
N THR A 177 5.31 17.38 -1.11
CA THR A 177 4.15 17.55 -0.23
C THR A 177 2.85 17.70 -1.01
N ILE A 178 2.90 18.30 -2.21
CA ILE A 178 1.71 18.65 -3.01
C ILE A 178 0.79 17.43 -3.26
N PRO A 179 1.28 16.26 -3.76
CA PRO A 179 0.37 15.16 -4.09
C PRO A 179 -0.26 14.51 -2.86
N VAL A 180 0.46 14.47 -1.74
CA VAL A 180 -0.07 13.98 -0.46
C VAL A 180 -1.16 14.94 0.04
N ALA A 181 -0.95 16.26 -0.08
CA ALA A 181 -1.95 17.26 0.28
C ALA A 181 -3.20 17.16 -0.62
N VAL A 182 -3.03 17.01 -1.93
CA VAL A 182 -4.14 16.82 -2.87
C VAL A 182 -4.95 15.58 -2.52
N MET A 183 -4.28 14.45 -2.25
CA MET A 183 -4.95 13.24 -1.77
C MET A 183 -5.73 13.48 -0.47
N PHE A 184 -5.12 14.14 0.51
CA PHE A 184 -5.81 14.49 1.75
C PHE A 184 -7.07 15.31 1.48
N PHE A 185 -7.01 16.37 0.67
CA PHE A 185 -8.18 17.21 0.38
C PHE A 185 -9.29 16.49 -0.39
N ILE A 186 -8.95 15.52 -1.24
CA ILE A 186 -9.93 14.67 -1.94
C ILE A 186 -10.69 13.80 -0.94
N PHE A 187 -9.98 13.19 0.02
CA PHE A 187 -10.56 12.20 0.94
C PHE A 187 -10.97 12.75 2.32
N GLN A 188 -10.66 14.01 2.64
CA GLN A 188 -10.90 14.63 3.96
C GLN A 188 -12.34 14.47 4.46
N ARG A 189 -13.34 14.64 3.58
CA ARG A 189 -14.77 14.56 3.96
C ARG A 189 -15.17 13.15 4.38
N GLN A 190 -14.56 12.12 3.77
CA GLN A 190 -14.88 10.73 4.06
C GLN A 190 -14.20 10.25 5.35
N ILE A 191 -13.01 10.78 5.65
CA ILE A 191 -12.33 10.56 6.94
C ILE A 191 -13.14 11.16 8.09
N MET A 192 -13.63 12.40 7.92
CA MET A 192 -14.43 13.09 8.95
C MET A 192 -15.79 12.40 9.20
N ASN A 193 -16.50 11.95 8.16
CA ASN A 193 -17.77 11.24 8.32
C ASN A 193 -17.63 9.89 9.05
N THR A 194 -16.45 9.27 9.01
CA THR A 194 -16.19 8.02 9.73
C THR A 194 -16.02 8.25 11.22
N ALA A 195 -15.48 9.41 11.64
CA ALA A 195 -15.34 9.77 13.05
C ALA A 195 -16.69 10.09 13.72
N GLU A 196 -17.63 10.72 13.01
CA GLU A 196 -18.97 11.00 13.54
C GLU A 196 -19.84 9.74 13.75
N GLY A 197 -19.54 8.65 13.04
CA GLY A 197 -20.21 7.36 13.24
C GLY A 197 -19.79 6.63 14.51
N ALA A 198 -18.63 6.97 15.09
CA ALA A 198 -18.12 6.36 16.32
C ALA A 198 -18.73 6.97 17.60
N GLU A 199 -19.31 8.17 17.51
CA GLU A 199 -19.95 8.90 18.64
C GLU A 199 -21.47 8.63 18.74
N LYS A 200 -22.07 7.92 17.76
CA LYS A 200 -23.51 7.60 17.75
C LYS A 200 -23.82 6.15 18.18
N GLY A 201 -22.93 5.54 18.97
CA GLY A 201 -23.11 4.22 19.58
C GLY A 201 -23.50 4.32 21.04
#